data_AF-A0A429F514-F1
#
_entry.id   AF-A0A429F514-F1
#
_cell.length_a   1.000
_cell.length_b   1.000
_cell.length_c   1.000
_cell.angle_alpha   90.00
_cell.angle_beta   90.00
_cell.angle_gamma   90.00
#
_symmetry.space_group_name_H-M   'P 1'
#
loop_
_entity.id
_entity.type
_entity.pdbx_description
1 polymer ?
#
loop_
_entity_poly.entity_id
_entity_poly.type
_entity_poly.pdbx_seq_one_letter_code
_entity_poly.pdbx_strand_id
1 'polypeptide(L)'
;MRLHRQTPDAPLPQDGEPYPDHELHRGERPRRARDQRHVGLDVAAVLDEHFADPVAPPSVLTWAFHDLHVPIHPNEHITAAAFRADRDRVRRTGRWLVRRSPDRCSATVGLALLAADWHDGDIPLVQTIGLLSERFGPLAARALRRRRNGSQALLWLAERADGWGRVYLVEALCETGAGRDWLLRHACDGHFLNGYYAGKVATAAHLQEAITADEADDELIDHTGRLLSILGQCSGMGMTLERYPPARIVLDAFVRHLGRQQPSLRRYLYAANIADHLAQGAPANIGCTDLEHRQLVDRYLSVLNSDDWCTTVRAEADPDSDQIAWFTDTIAERLQLRAFQS
;
A
#
# COMPACT_ATOMS: atom_id res chain seq x y z
N MET A 1 3.83 -5.70 -21.59
CA MET A 1 2.43 -5.65 -22.09
C MET A 1 1.81 -7.01 -22.46
N ARG A 2 2.57 -8.08 -22.82
CA ARG A 2 1.97 -9.42 -23.03
C ARG A 2 1.43 -10.03 -21.72
N LEU A 3 2.16 -9.86 -20.62
CA LEU A 3 1.76 -10.34 -19.29
C LEU A 3 0.49 -9.63 -18.77
N HIS A 4 0.44 -8.30 -18.84
CA HIS A 4 -0.77 -7.55 -18.45
C HIS A 4 -2.00 -7.89 -19.30
N ARG A 5 -1.85 -8.28 -20.58
CA ARG A 5 -3.00 -8.78 -21.38
C ARG A 5 -3.54 -10.12 -20.87
N GLN A 6 -2.73 -10.90 -20.16
CA GLN A 6 -3.14 -12.19 -19.58
C GLN A 6 -3.80 -11.99 -18.20
N THR A 7 -3.43 -10.93 -17.48
CA THR A 7 -4.01 -10.54 -16.18
C THR A 7 -4.38 -9.04 -16.18
N PRO A 8 -5.42 -8.62 -16.93
CA PRO A 8 -5.73 -7.21 -17.12
C PRO A 8 -6.18 -6.50 -15.83
N ASP A 9 -6.74 -7.25 -14.88
CA ASP A 9 -7.34 -6.71 -13.66
C ASP A 9 -6.70 -7.26 -12.38
N ALA A 10 -5.55 -7.92 -12.49
CA ALA A 10 -4.80 -8.45 -11.36
C ALA A 10 -3.34 -7.98 -11.40
N PRO A 11 -2.66 -7.92 -10.24
CA PRO A 11 -1.23 -7.71 -10.20
C PRO A 11 -0.47 -8.68 -11.12
N LEU A 12 0.65 -8.22 -11.67
CA LEU A 12 1.53 -9.12 -12.41
C LEU A 12 2.08 -10.19 -11.46
N PRO A 13 2.18 -11.47 -11.88
CA PRO A 13 2.86 -12.48 -11.10
C PRO A 13 4.27 -12.01 -10.73
N GLN A 14 4.64 -12.11 -9.45
CA GLN A 14 5.96 -11.70 -8.93
C GLN A 14 6.33 -10.25 -9.30
N ASP A 15 5.36 -9.33 -9.36
CA ASP A 15 5.57 -7.92 -9.75
C ASP A 15 6.25 -7.75 -11.13
N GLY A 16 6.12 -8.76 -12.00
CA GLY A 16 6.73 -8.80 -13.33
C GLY A 16 8.20 -9.22 -13.34
N GLU A 17 8.73 -9.76 -12.24
CA GLU A 17 10.03 -10.43 -12.21
C GLU A 17 10.00 -11.85 -12.84
N PRO A 18 11.15 -12.36 -13.31
CA PRO A 18 12.43 -11.65 -13.47
C PRO A 18 12.39 -10.64 -14.63
N TYR A 19 13.03 -9.48 -14.46
CA TYR A 19 13.19 -8.52 -15.56
C TYR A 19 14.15 -9.04 -16.64
N PRO A 20 14.11 -8.51 -17.89
CA PRO A 20 14.93 -9.00 -18.99
C PRO A 20 16.45 -9.01 -18.73
N ASP A 21 16.93 -8.12 -17.86
CA ASP A 21 18.34 -7.99 -17.48
C ASP A 21 18.69 -8.73 -16.16
N HIS A 22 17.81 -9.60 -15.64
CA HIS A 22 18.00 -10.23 -14.32
C HIS A 22 19.34 -10.95 -14.17
N GLU A 23 19.78 -11.68 -15.19
CA GLU A 23 21.08 -12.38 -15.15
C GLU A 23 22.26 -11.41 -15.01
N LEU A 24 22.18 -10.20 -15.58
CA LEU A 24 23.23 -9.19 -15.51
C LEU A 24 23.35 -8.59 -14.10
N HIS A 25 22.28 -8.67 -13.29
CA HIS A 25 22.22 -8.13 -11.93
C HIS A 25 22.41 -9.19 -10.83
N ARG A 26 22.76 -10.45 -11.18
CA ARG A 26 23.04 -11.52 -10.20
C ARG A 26 24.37 -11.37 -9.45
N GLY A 27 25.22 -10.42 -9.85
CA GLY A 27 26.54 -10.15 -9.25
C GLY A 27 26.53 -9.25 -8.01
N GLU A 28 27.71 -8.75 -7.63
CA GLU A 28 27.85 -7.79 -6.52
C GLU A 28 27.03 -6.53 -6.80
N ARG A 29 26.07 -6.24 -5.90
CA ARG A 29 25.25 -5.02 -6.02
C ARG A 29 26.15 -3.79 -5.82
N PRO A 30 26.00 -2.74 -6.64
CA PRO A 30 26.68 -1.47 -6.43
C PRO A 30 26.48 -0.99 -5.00
N ARG A 31 27.58 -0.67 -4.31
CA ARG A 31 27.52 -0.25 -2.90
C ARG A 31 26.75 1.05 -2.81
N ARG A 32 25.68 1.03 -2.00
CA ARG A 32 24.99 2.26 -1.60
C ARG A 32 25.98 3.18 -0.88
N ALA A 33 25.96 4.47 -1.23
CA ALA A 33 26.74 5.47 -0.52
C ALA A 33 26.44 5.40 0.99
N ARG A 34 27.50 5.42 1.82
CA ARG A 34 27.35 5.38 3.29
C ARG A 34 26.63 6.62 3.82
N ASP A 35 26.87 7.77 3.19
CA ASP A 35 26.13 9.00 3.45
C ASP A 35 24.92 9.09 2.51
N GLN A 36 23.72 9.19 3.09
CA GLN A 36 22.48 9.34 2.32
C GLN A 36 22.47 10.59 1.45
N ARG A 37 23.20 11.65 1.84
CA ARG A 37 23.29 12.92 1.09
C ARG A 37 24.01 12.75 -0.25
N HIS A 38 24.79 11.70 -0.42
CA HIS A 38 25.52 11.42 -1.67
C HIS A 38 24.80 10.44 -2.60
N VAL A 39 23.69 9.85 -2.16
CA VAL A 39 22.92 8.90 -2.99
C VAL A 39 22.40 9.62 -4.23
N GLY A 40 22.74 9.12 -5.42
CA GLY A 40 22.29 9.67 -6.71
C GLY A 40 23.22 10.73 -7.32
N LEU A 41 24.32 11.10 -6.66
CA LEU A 41 25.30 12.04 -7.24
C LEU A 41 25.94 11.50 -8.53
N ASP A 42 26.38 10.23 -8.54
CA ASP A 42 27.00 9.63 -9.73
C ASP A 42 26.01 9.57 -10.90
N VAL A 43 24.73 9.27 -10.60
CA VAL A 43 23.64 9.29 -11.59
C VAL A 43 23.44 10.71 -12.13
N ALA A 44 23.44 11.71 -11.26
CA ALA A 44 23.29 13.11 -11.66
C ALA A 44 24.47 13.58 -12.52
N ALA A 45 25.69 13.18 -12.21
CA ALA A 45 26.89 13.52 -13.00
C ALA A 45 26.80 12.97 -14.43
N VAL A 46 26.40 11.70 -14.60
CA VAL A 46 26.17 11.10 -15.92
C VAL A 46 25.06 11.84 -16.69
N LEU A 47 24.00 12.26 -16.01
CA LEU A 47 22.94 13.06 -16.62
C LEU A 47 23.42 14.46 -17.04
N ASP A 48 24.18 15.15 -16.18
CA ASP A 48 24.75 16.47 -16.48
C ASP A 48 25.69 16.39 -17.71
N GLU A 49 26.55 15.38 -17.78
CA GLU A 49 27.42 15.15 -18.94
C GLU A 49 26.61 14.92 -20.21
N HIS A 50 25.59 14.06 -20.15
CA HIS A 50 24.69 13.83 -21.28
C HIS A 50 23.98 15.12 -21.72
N PHE A 51 23.46 15.89 -20.79
CA PHE A 51 22.71 17.11 -21.10
C PHE A 51 23.61 18.28 -21.52
N ALA A 52 24.90 18.26 -21.21
CA ALA A 52 25.88 19.24 -21.67
C ALA A 52 26.20 19.10 -23.18
N ASP A 53 26.16 17.87 -23.72
CA ASP A 53 26.33 17.63 -25.17
C ASP A 53 24.96 17.73 -25.88
N PRO A 54 24.64 18.80 -26.63
CA PRO A 54 23.31 18.98 -27.24
C PRO A 54 22.95 17.95 -28.32
N VAL A 55 23.94 17.26 -28.90
CA VAL A 55 23.71 16.28 -29.99
C VAL A 55 23.70 14.82 -29.48
N ALA A 56 24.08 14.57 -28.24
CA ALA A 56 24.07 13.22 -27.66
C ALA A 56 22.65 12.62 -27.67
N PRO A 57 22.43 11.49 -28.36
CA PRO A 57 21.14 10.82 -28.38
C PRO A 57 20.89 10.07 -27.06
N PRO A 58 19.64 9.89 -26.60
CA PRO A 58 19.34 9.16 -25.37
C PRO A 58 19.86 7.71 -25.33
N SER A 59 20.14 7.12 -26.50
CA SER A 59 20.68 5.75 -26.60
C SER A 59 22.05 5.56 -25.98
N VAL A 60 22.84 6.62 -25.79
CA VAL A 60 24.12 6.51 -25.07
C VAL A 60 23.93 6.16 -23.60
N LEU A 61 22.75 6.42 -23.03
CA LEU A 61 22.42 6.16 -21.64
C LEU A 61 21.89 4.74 -21.40
N THR A 62 21.84 3.87 -22.41
CA THR A 62 21.23 2.52 -22.33
C THR A 62 21.80 1.65 -21.20
N TRP A 63 23.10 1.75 -20.95
CA TRP A 63 23.81 0.98 -19.91
C TRP A 63 24.62 1.88 -18.97
N ALA A 64 24.49 3.21 -19.12
CA ALA A 64 25.34 4.17 -18.41
C ALA A 64 25.17 4.15 -16.89
N PHE A 65 24.06 3.56 -16.41
CA PHE A 65 23.74 3.47 -14.99
C PHE A 65 23.84 2.03 -14.44
N HIS A 66 24.31 1.07 -15.24
CA HIS A 66 24.31 -0.35 -14.89
C HIS A 66 25.07 -0.64 -13.59
N ASP A 67 26.30 -0.10 -13.50
CA ASP A 67 27.20 -0.29 -12.36
C ASP A 67 26.99 0.74 -11.24
N LEU A 68 25.97 1.60 -11.36
CA LEU A 68 25.69 2.66 -10.40
C LEU A 68 24.57 2.26 -9.44
N HIS A 69 24.64 2.78 -8.21
CA HIS A 69 23.52 2.69 -7.29
C HIS A 69 22.41 3.68 -7.68
N VAL A 70 21.43 3.21 -8.45
CA VAL A 70 20.27 4.00 -8.85
C VAL A 70 19.18 3.99 -7.77
N PRO A 71 18.81 5.14 -7.18
CA PRO A 71 17.72 5.20 -6.21
C PRO A 71 16.38 4.94 -6.89
N ILE A 72 15.57 4.05 -6.29
CA ILE A 72 14.20 3.76 -6.73
C ILE A 72 13.17 4.76 -6.17
N HIS A 73 13.58 5.65 -5.27
CA HIS A 73 12.78 6.72 -4.69
C HIS A 73 13.12 8.07 -5.33
N PRO A 74 12.24 9.08 -5.18
CA PRO A 74 12.55 10.44 -5.61
C PRO A 74 13.88 10.90 -5.01
N ASN A 75 14.77 11.40 -5.87
CA ASN A 75 16.12 11.80 -5.49
C ASN A 75 16.38 13.24 -5.91
N GLU A 76 16.92 14.03 -4.98
CA GLU A 76 17.15 15.47 -5.18
C GLU A 76 18.21 15.76 -6.25
N HIS A 77 19.27 14.95 -6.33
CA HIS A 77 20.36 15.15 -7.30
C HIS A 77 19.91 14.87 -8.73
N ILE A 78 19.19 13.76 -8.93
CA ILE A 78 18.59 13.43 -10.24
C ILE A 78 17.58 14.51 -10.65
N THR A 79 16.75 14.98 -9.71
CA THR A 79 15.78 16.05 -9.97
C THR A 79 16.48 17.36 -10.32
N ALA A 80 17.58 17.70 -9.63
CA ALA A 80 18.36 18.91 -9.88
C ALA A 80 19.04 18.86 -11.27
N ALA A 81 19.60 17.72 -11.67
CA ALA A 81 20.15 17.52 -13.02
C ALA A 81 19.07 17.72 -14.09
N ALA A 82 17.87 17.16 -13.88
CA ALA A 82 16.74 17.38 -14.77
C ALA A 82 16.33 18.86 -14.87
N PHE A 83 16.40 19.63 -13.78
CA PHE A 83 16.04 21.05 -13.79
C PHE A 83 17.12 21.98 -14.36
N ARG A 84 18.38 21.56 -14.40
CA ARG A 84 19.45 22.30 -15.07
C ARG A 84 19.38 22.20 -16.60
N ALA A 85 18.74 21.16 -17.12
CA ALA A 85 18.68 20.87 -18.55
C ALA A 85 17.41 21.39 -19.23
N ASP A 86 17.42 21.44 -20.57
CA ASP A 86 16.23 21.75 -21.37
C ASP A 86 15.10 20.74 -21.09
N ARG A 87 13.91 21.27 -20.76
CA ARG A 87 12.76 20.46 -20.33
C ARG A 87 12.30 19.48 -21.41
N ASP A 88 12.30 19.88 -22.67
CA ASP A 88 11.89 19.02 -23.78
C ASP A 88 12.89 17.90 -24.02
N ARG A 89 14.18 18.19 -23.90
CA ARG A 89 15.24 17.21 -23.93
C ARG A 89 15.12 16.20 -22.80
N VAL A 90 14.95 16.65 -21.55
CA VAL A 90 14.75 15.78 -20.38
C VAL A 90 13.57 14.83 -20.61
N ARG A 91 12.43 15.36 -21.08
CA ARG A 91 11.24 14.56 -21.37
C ARG A 91 11.48 13.54 -22.49
N ARG A 92 12.16 13.93 -23.58
CA ARG A 92 12.53 13.01 -24.67
C ARG A 92 13.45 11.89 -24.17
N THR A 93 14.47 12.23 -23.37
CA THR A 93 15.39 11.25 -22.78
C THR A 93 14.66 10.29 -21.85
N GLY A 94 13.83 10.80 -20.93
CA GLY A 94 13.03 9.98 -20.01
C GLY A 94 12.08 9.01 -20.75
N ARG A 95 11.34 9.52 -21.75
CA ARG A 95 10.47 8.68 -22.60
C ARG A 95 11.26 7.60 -23.33
N TRP A 96 12.43 7.94 -23.85
CA TRP A 96 13.25 6.99 -24.59
C TRP A 96 13.73 5.86 -23.68
N LEU A 97 14.29 6.18 -22.52
CA LEU A 97 14.82 5.21 -21.57
C LEU A 97 13.73 4.26 -21.07
N VAL A 98 12.56 4.78 -20.67
CA VAL A 98 11.44 3.95 -20.20
C VAL A 98 10.91 3.02 -21.29
N ARG A 99 10.92 3.45 -22.56
CA ARG A 99 10.36 2.65 -23.67
C ARG A 99 11.34 1.66 -24.28
N ARG A 100 12.64 1.94 -24.21
CA ARG A 100 13.65 1.27 -25.05
C ARG A 100 14.80 0.64 -24.27
N SER A 101 15.03 1.04 -23.02
CA SER A 101 16.14 0.51 -22.24
C SER A 101 15.90 -0.97 -21.87
N PRO A 102 16.84 -1.88 -22.18
CA PRO A 102 16.85 -3.24 -21.64
C PRO A 102 17.34 -3.27 -20.18
N ASP A 103 18.08 -2.26 -19.74
CA ASP A 103 18.65 -2.14 -18.40
C ASP A 103 17.66 -1.49 -17.42
N ARG A 104 17.40 -2.15 -16.30
CA ARG A 104 16.47 -1.68 -15.26
C ARG A 104 16.95 -0.39 -14.60
N CYS A 105 18.27 -0.19 -14.45
CA CYS A 105 18.82 1.02 -13.84
C CYS A 105 18.56 2.24 -14.71
N SER A 106 18.83 2.12 -16.01
CA SER A 106 18.58 3.17 -17.00
C SER A 106 17.09 3.43 -17.20
N ALA A 107 16.23 2.41 -17.14
CA ALA A 107 14.78 2.58 -17.12
C ALA A 107 14.29 3.33 -15.85
N THR A 108 14.86 3.03 -14.68
CA THR A 108 14.55 3.73 -13.41
C THR A 108 14.94 5.21 -13.49
N VAL A 109 16.11 5.54 -14.04
CA VAL A 109 16.52 6.93 -14.29
C VAL A 109 15.55 7.60 -15.26
N GLY A 110 15.17 6.91 -16.34
CA GLY A 110 14.16 7.40 -17.28
C GLY A 110 12.84 7.79 -16.59
N LEU A 111 12.35 6.93 -15.69
CA LEU A 111 11.15 7.20 -14.91
C LEU A 111 11.35 8.36 -13.92
N ALA A 112 12.53 8.50 -13.31
CA ALA A 112 12.86 9.64 -12.45
C ALA A 112 12.84 10.98 -13.22
N LEU A 113 13.34 11.01 -14.46
CA LEU A 113 13.23 12.18 -15.34
C LEU A 113 11.76 12.52 -15.65
N LEU A 114 10.91 11.52 -15.92
CA LEU A 114 9.48 11.72 -16.13
C LEU A 114 8.73 12.14 -14.85
N ALA A 115 9.26 11.83 -13.66
CA ALA A 115 8.72 12.26 -12.38
C ALA A 115 9.12 13.71 -12.01
N ALA A 116 10.19 14.23 -12.62
CA ALA A 116 10.58 15.64 -12.53
C ALA A 116 9.65 16.53 -13.37
N ASP A 117 9.11 16.01 -14.49
CA ASP A 117 8.17 16.70 -15.39
C ASP A 117 6.68 16.33 -15.14
N TRP A 118 5.77 17.18 -15.64
CA TRP A 118 4.33 17.18 -15.30
C TRP A 118 3.43 17.01 -16.54
N HIS A 119 3.97 16.64 -17.70
CA HIS A 119 3.24 16.59 -18.98
C HIS A 119 2.26 15.41 -19.09
N ASP A 120 0.95 15.59 -18.85
CA ASP A 120 -0.07 14.52 -18.76
C ASP A 120 -0.03 13.43 -19.85
N GLY A 121 0.42 13.73 -21.07
CA GLY A 121 0.64 12.72 -22.12
C GLY A 121 1.64 11.59 -21.78
N ASP A 122 2.35 11.67 -20.65
CA ASP A 122 3.21 10.59 -20.14
C ASP A 122 2.48 9.59 -19.25
N ILE A 123 1.24 9.87 -18.82
CA ILE A 123 0.47 9.00 -17.91
C ILE A 123 0.43 7.55 -18.40
N PRO A 124 0.08 7.24 -19.67
CA PRO A 124 0.04 5.84 -20.13
C PRO A 124 1.41 5.14 -20.05
N LEU A 125 2.50 5.89 -20.25
CA LEU A 125 3.84 5.34 -20.18
C LEU A 125 4.24 5.05 -18.72
N VAL A 126 3.93 5.97 -17.80
CA VAL A 126 4.18 5.81 -16.37
C VAL A 126 3.35 4.66 -15.79
N GLN A 127 2.08 4.52 -16.19
CA GLN A 127 1.26 3.37 -15.82
C GLN A 127 1.85 2.05 -16.33
N THR A 128 2.28 2.02 -17.60
CA THR A 128 2.80 0.78 -18.18
C THR A 128 4.04 0.26 -17.45
N ILE A 129 5.01 1.14 -17.14
CA ILE A 129 6.20 0.73 -16.39
C ILE A 129 5.88 0.52 -14.89
N GLY A 130 4.91 1.27 -14.35
CA GLY A 130 4.47 1.15 -12.95
C GLY A 130 3.83 -0.19 -12.58
N LEU A 131 3.36 -0.97 -13.57
CA LEU A 131 2.93 -2.36 -13.37
C LEU A 131 4.07 -3.28 -12.88
N LEU A 132 5.34 -2.89 -13.10
CA LEU A 132 6.51 -3.55 -12.52
C LEU A 132 6.75 -2.97 -11.12
N SER A 133 5.78 -3.19 -10.24
CA SER A 133 5.52 -2.42 -9.01
C SER A 133 6.69 -2.41 -8.03
N GLU A 134 7.38 -3.54 -7.88
CA GLU A 134 8.45 -3.71 -6.88
C GLU A 134 9.58 -2.68 -7.06
N ARG A 135 10.06 -2.48 -8.30
CA ARG A 135 11.12 -1.50 -8.58
C ARG A 135 10.61 -0.12 -8.96
N PHE A 136 9.54 -0.07 -9.76
CA PHE A 136 9.13 1.18 -10.41
C PHE A 136 7.96 1.87 -9.71
N GLY A 137 7.28 1.19 -8.78
CA GLY A 137 6.15 1.70 -8.00
C GLY A 137 6.41 3.04 -7.32
N PRO A 138 7.50 3.25 -6.55
CA PRO A 138 7.70 4.51 -5.84
C PRO A 138 7.86 5.73 -6.77
N LEU A 139 8.61 5.60 -7.87
CA LEU A 139 8.75 6.69 -8.85
C LEU A 139 7.51 6.85 -9.73
N ALA A 140 6.79 5.77 -10.06
CA ALA A 140 5.52 5.85 -10.77
C ALA A 140 4.46 6.58 -9.93
N ALA A 141 4.36 6.23 -8.64
CA ALA A 141 3.50 6.91 -7.67
C ALA A 141 3.83 8.41 -7.60
N ARG A 142 5.12 8.75 -7.46
CA ARG A 142 5.60 10.14 -7.48
C ARG A 142 5.22 10.86 -8.77
N ALA A 143 5.44 10.25 -9.92
CA ALA A 143 5.21 10.86 -11.23
C ALA A 143 3.71 11.13 -11.47
N LEU A 144 2.84 10.19 -11.10
CA LEU A 144 1.39 10.35 -11.26
C LEU A 144 0.82 11.35 -10.26
N ARG A 145 1.25 11.32 -8.99
CA ARG A 145 0.75 12.22 -7.94
C ARG A 145 0.85 13.72 -8.29
N ARG A 146 1.85 14.11 -9.09
CA ARG A 146 2.07 15.51 -9.50
C ARG A 146 1.20 15.98 -10.67
N ARG A 147 0.53 15.06 -11.35
CA ARG A 147 -0.14 15.31 -12.63
C ARG A 147 -1.61 15.60 -12.40
N ARG A 148 -2.16 16.51 -13.20
CA ARG A 148 -3.56 16.96 -13.06
C ARG A 148 -4.55 15.81 -13.18
N ASN A 149 -4.28 14.89 -14.12
CA ASN A 149 -5.10 13.70 -14.36
C ASN A 149 -4.47 12.42 -13.80
N GLY A 150 -3.54 12.56 -12.84
CA GLY A 150 -2.77 11.44 -12.31
C GLY A 150 -3.52 10.56 -11.31
N SER A 151 -4.56 11.08 -10.66
CA SER A 151 -5.31 10.36 -9.61
C SER A 151 -6.00 9.10 -10.12
N GLN A 152 -6.67 9.17 -11.28
CA GLN A 152 -7.30 7.99 -11.89
C GLN A 152 -6.24 6.96 -12.29
N ALA A 153 -5.08 7.42 -12.74
CA ALA A 153 -3.97 6.55 -13.10
C ALA A 153 -3.30 5.88 -11.88
N LEU A 154 -3.21 6.59 -10.75
CA LEU A 154 -2.77 6.05 -9.46
C LEU A 154 -3.72 4.96 -8.98
N LEU A 155 -5.03 5.23 -9.01
CA LEU A 155 -6.04 4.27 -8.62
C LEU A 155 -5.95 3.00 -9.47
N TRP A 156 -5.90 3.17 -10.80
CA TRP A 156 -5.76 2.07 -11.74
C TRP A 156 -4.52 1.21 -11.47
N LEU A 157 -3.39 1.83 -11.10
CA LEU A 157 -2.17 1.11 -10.72
C LEU A 157 -2.29 0.43 -9.36
N ALA A 158 -2.89 1.09 -8.37
CA ALA A 158 -3.04 0.54 -7.02
C ALA A 158 -3.90 -0.75 -7.01
N GLU A 159 -4.90 -0.83 -7.87
CA GLU A 159 -5.69 -2.04 -8.12
C GLU A 159 -4.87 -3.20 -8.72
N ARG A 160 -3.73 -2.89 -9.36
CA ARG A 160 -2.93 -3.81 -10.19
C ARG A 160 -1.50 -3.94 -9.67
N ALA A 161 -1.27 -3.59 -8.42
CA ALA A 161 0.02 -3.70 -7.75
C ALA A 161 -0.11 -4.56 -6.50
N ASP A 162 0.98 -5.24 -6.16
CA ASP A 162 1.15 -5.97 -4.91
C ASP A 162 2.42 -5.50 -4.20
N GLY A 163 2.74 -6.09 -3.05
CA GLY A 163 4.00 -5.90 -2.36
C GLY A 163 4.29 -4.44 -1.98
N TRP A 164 5.55 -4.04 -2.07
CA TRP A 164 5.98 -2.69 -1.74
C TRP A 164 5.47 -1.65 -2.73
N GLY A 165 5.31 -2.02 -4.01
CA GLY A 165 4.78 -1.09 -5.00
C GLY A 165 3.36 -0.62 -4.66
N ARG A 166 2.50 -1.54 -4.17
CA ARG A 166 1.16 -1.19 -3.68
C ARG A 166 1.20 -0.20 -2.52
N VAL A 167 2.11 -0.38 -1.56
CA VAL A 167 2.30 0.55 -0.43
C VAL A 167 2.48 1.98 -0.94
N TYR A 168 3.43 2.21 -1.83
CA TYR A 168 3.71 3.56 -2.34
C TYR A 168 2.55 4.16 -3.14
N LEU A 169 1.82 3.33 -3.89
CA LEU A 169 0.67 3.78 -4.69
C LEU A 169 -0.52 4.18 -3.81
N VAL A 170 -0.84 3.39 -2.78
CA VAL A 170 -1.92 3.70 -1.83
C VAL A 170 -1.57 4.92 -0.99
N GLU A 171 -0.31 5.04 -0.54
CA GLU A 171 0.14 6.25 0.15
C GLU A 171 0.00 7.51 -0.73
N ALA A 172 0.37 7.42 -2.01
CA ALA A 172 0.18 8.52 -2.94
C ALA A 172 -1.31 8.86 -3.15
N LEU A 173 -2.21 7.87 -3.19
CA LEU A 173 -3.66 8.11 -3.23
C LEU A 173 -4.13 8.87 -1.98
N CYS A 174 -3.71 8.43 -0.79
CA CYS A 174 -4.05 9.09 0.47
C CYS A 174 -3.63 10.57 0.49
N GLU A 175 -2.44 10.88 -0.04
CA GLU A 175 -1.95 12.26 -0.13
C GLU A 175 -2.72 13.14 -1.12
N THR A 176 -3.31 12.55 -2.17
CA THR A 176 -4.12 13.30 -3.14
C THR A 176 -5.57 13.49 -2.71
N GLY A 177 -6.05 12.71 -1.74
CA GLY A 177 -7.46 12.64 -1.37
C GLY A 177 -8.36 12.04 -2.45
N ALA A 178 -7.80 11.48 -3.52
CA ALA A 178 -8.57 10.88 -4.60
C ALA A 178 -8.93 9.42 -4.31
N GLY A 179 -10.01 8.94 -4.92
CA GLY A 179 -10.44 7.54 -4.82
C GLY A 179 -10.98 7.16 -3.45
N ARG A 180 -11.59 8.11 -2.71
CA ARG A 180 -12.16 7.88 -1.36
C ARG A 180 -12.99 6.60 -1.28
N ASP A 181 -13.92 6.39 -2.21
CA ASP A 181 -14.80 5.21 -2.22
C ASP A 181 -14.04 3.90 -2.33
N TRP A 182 -12.96 3.88 -3.13
CA TRP A 182 -12.09 2.73 -3.26
C TRP A 182 -11.23 2.54 -2.00
N LEU A 183 -10.71 3.64 -1.44
CA LEU A 183 -9.93 3.59 -0.20
C LEU A 183 -10.73 2.97 0.96
N LEU A 184 -12.02 3.28 1.03
CA LEU A 184 -12.95 2.82 2.06
C LEU A 184 -13.39 1.35 1.92
N ARG A 185 -13.11 0.69 0.79
CA ARG A 185 -13.66 -0.65 0.48
C ARG A 185 -12.60 -1.66 0.05
N HIS A 186 -11.53 -1.20 -0.59
CA HIS A 186 -10.61 -2.05 -1.34
C HIS A 186 -9.12 -1.83 -1.03
N ALA A 187 -8.74 -0.75 -0.36
CA ALA A 187 -7.33 -0.40 -0.19
C ALA A 187 -6.49 -1.50 0.46
N CYS A 188 -7.08 -2.25 1.40
CA CYS A 188 -6.42 -3.29 2.16
C CYS A 188 -7.00 -4.65 1.77
N ASP A 189 -6.15 -5.53 1.28
CA ASP A 189 -6.47 -6.87 0.79
C ASP A 189 -6.19 -8.00 1.81
N GLY A 190 -5.57 -7.67 2.94
CA GLY A 190 -5.13 -8.62 3.97
C GLY A 190 -3.63 -8.93 3.97
N HIS A 191 -2.87 -8.40 3.01
CA HIS A 191 -1.41 -8.49 2.99
C HIS A 191 -0.76 -7.81 4.21
N PHE A 192 0.34 -8.36 4.75
CA PHE A 192 0.99 -7.84 5.96
C PHE A 192 1.51 -6.40 5.79
N LEU A 193 1.94 -6.03 4.58
CA LEU A 193 2.40 -4.67 4.27
C LEU A 193 1.30 -3.60 4.39
N ASN A 194 0.03 -4.00 4.49
CA ASN A 194 -1.07 -3.07 4.73
C ASN A 194 -0.88 -2.29 6.05
N GLY A 195 -0.15 -2.85 7.01
CA GLY A 195 0.23 -2.16 8.25
C GLY A 195 0.97 -0.83 8.04
N TYR A 196 1.68 -0.65 6.93
CA TYR A 196 2.38 0.61 6.63
C TYR A 196 1.44 1.77 6.26
N TYR A 197 0.26 1.47 5.71
CA TYR A 197 -0.62 2.50 5.13
C TYR A 197 -2.07 2.47 5.62
N ALA A 198 -2.51 1.44 6.36
CA ALA A 198 -3.89 1.33 6.85
C ALA A 198 -4.39 2.57 7.62
N GLY A 199 -3.56 3.15 8.50
CA GLY A 199 -3.96 4.37 9.22
C GLY A 199 -3.98 5.62 8.33
N LYS A 200 -3.14 5.67 7.28
CA LYS A 200 -3.21 6.73 6.26
C LYS A 200 -4.51 6.63 5.48
N VAL A 201 -4.93 5.42 5.10
CA VAL A 201 -6.21 5.14 4.46
C VAL A 201 -7.36 5.59 5.35
N ALA A 202 -7.40 5.14 6.61
CA ALA A 202 -8.46 5.50 7.55
C ALA A 202 -8.60 7.03 7.74
N THR A 203 -7.46 7.73 7.79
CA THR A 203 -7.42 9.18 7.94
C THR A 203 -7.83 9.91 6.66
N ALA A 204 -7.20 9.60 5.53
CA ALA A 204 -7.40 10.31 4.26
C ALA A 204 -8.80 10.06 3.67
N ALA A 205 -9.39 8.89 3.92
CA ALA A 205 -10.72 8.57 3.44
C ALA A 205 -11.84 9.02 4.39
N HIS A 206 -11.48 9.67 5.51
CA HIS A 206 -12.41 10.06 6.57
C HIS A 206 -13.30 8.89 7.04
N LEU A 207 -12.66 7.79 7.43
CA LEU A 207 -13.35 6.54 7.81
C LEU A 207 -14.40 6.77 8.89
N GLN A 208 -14.13 7.64 9.87
CA GLN A 208 -15.11 8.01 10.91
C GLN A 208 -16.42 8.53 10.32
N GLU A 209 -16.35 9.46 9.37
CA GLU A 209 -17.56 10.02 8.72
C GLU A 209 -18.32 8.92 7.99
N ALA A 210 -17.62 8.06 7.24
CA ALA A 210 -18.24 7.01 6.46
C ALA A 210 -18.93 5.94 7.32
N ILE A 211 -18.25 5.43 8.36
CA ILE A 211 -18.81 4.35 9.19
C ILE A 211 -19.89 4.84 10.16
N THR A 212 -19.91 6.14 10.49
CA THR A 212 -20.95 6.71 11.37
C THR A 212 -22.23 7.09 10.65
N ALA A 213 -22.24 7.04 9.31
CA ALA A 213 -23.45 7.21 8.53
C ALA A 213 -24.48 6.10 8.84
N ASP A 214 -25.76 6.46 8.75
CA ASP A 214 -26.88 5.55 9.05
C ASP A 214 -26.96 4.37 8.05
N GLU A 215 -26.55 4.59 6.80
CA GLU A 215 -26.58 3.61 5.71
C GLU A 215 -25.16 3.23 5.24
N ALA A 216 -24.39 2.61 6.14
CA ALA A 216 -23.12 1.96 5.79
C ALA A 216 -23.40 0.63 5.08
N ASP A 217 -22.88 0.45 3.85
CA ASP A 217 -22.98 -0.83 3.15
C ASP A 217 -22.02 -1.89 3.73
N ASP A 218 -22.32 -3.17 3.44
CA ASP A 218 -21.58 -4.32 3.95
C ASP A 218 -20.09 -4.30 3.56
N GLU A 219 -19.76 -3.70 2.41
CA GLU A 219 -18.40 -3.66 1.89
C GLU A 219 -17.53 -2.67 2.66
N LEU A 220 -18.07 -1.48 2.93
CA LEU A 220 -17.48 -0.48 3.82
C LEU A 220 -17.27 -1.06 5.22
N ILE A 221 -18.28 -1.75 5.77
CA ILE A 221 -18.21 -2.32 7.12
C ILE A 221 -17.15 -3.41 7.18
N ASP A 222 -17.10 -4.31 6.19
CA ASP A 222 -16.11 -5.39 6.12
C ASP A 222 -14.67 -4.82 6.02
N HIS A 223 -14.47 -3.82 5.17
CA HIS A 223 -13.18 -3.16 5.03
C HIS A 223 -12.79 -2.39 6.31
N THR A 224 -13.76 -1.78 6.99
CA THR A 224 -13.55 -1.14 8.30
C THR A 224 -13.05 -2.15 9.34
N GLY A 225 -13.68 -3.34 9.43
CA GLY A 225 -13.24 -4.40 10.32
C GLY A 225 -11.80 -4.84 10.03
N ARG A 226 -11.45 -4.97 8.74
CA ARG A 226 -10.08 -5.26 8.31
C ARG A 226 -9.10 -4.16 8.72
N LEU A 227 -9.42 -2.89 8.45
CA LEU A 227 -8.58 -1.75 8.84
C LEU A 227 -8.33 -1.74 10.35
N LEU A 228 -9.39 -1.84 11.16
CA LEU A 228 -9.28 -1.84 12.61
C LEU A 228 -8.45 -3.02 13.14
N SER A 229 -8.63 -4.22 12.58
CA SER A 229 -7.81 -5.38 12.91
C SER A 229 -6.33 -5.13 12.60
N ILE A 230 -6.01 -4.55 11.44
CA ILE A 230 -4.63 -4.19 11.07
C ILE A 230 -4.06 -3.15 12.05
N LEU A 231 -4.82 -2.09 12.37
CA LEU A 231 -4.39 -1.03 13.29
C LEU A 231 -4.08 -1.57 14.70
N GLY A 232 -4.80 -2.60 15.16
CA GLY A 232 -4.53 -3.26 16.43
C GLY A 232 -3.27 -4.16 16.43
N GLN A 233 -2.75 -4.52 15.26
CA GLN A 233 -1.69 -5.53 15.10
C GLN A 233 -0.41 -4.98 14.44
N CYS A 234 -0.43 -3.76 13.87
CA CYS A 234 0.66 -3.24 13.05
C CYS A 234 1.77 -2.48 13.80
N SER A 235 2.02 -2.82 15.08
CA SER A 235 3.07 -2.18 15.87
C SER A 235 4.44 -2.29 15.18
N GLY A 236 5.16 -1.18 15.09
CA GLY A 236 6.46 -1.09 14.41
C GLY A 236 6.40 -0.89 12.88
N MET A 237 5.22 -0.93 12.26
CA MET A 237 5.05 -0.67 10.83
C MET A 237 4.46 0.71 10.55
N GLY A 238 3.26 0.97 11.07
CA GLY A 238 2.50 2.19 10.77
C GLY A 238 1.75 2.75 11.97
N MET A 239 0.70 3.53 11.68
CA MET A 239 -0.19 4.07 12.71
C MET A 239 -0.96 2.93 13.36
N THR A 240 -0.88 2.82 14.69
CA THR A 240 -1.65 1.85 15.47
C THR A 240 -3.00 2.43 15.88
N LEU A 241 -3.88 1.59 16.42
CA LEU A 241 -5.21 1.99 16.88
C LEU A 241 -5.14 3.12 17.93
N GLU A 242 -4.15 3.08 18.83
CA GLU A 242 -3.93 4.10 19.86
C GLU A 242 -3.48 5.45 19.30
N ARG A 243 -2.94 5.45 18.08
CA ARG A 243 -2.48 6.67 17.39
C ARG A 243 -3.51 7.18 16.38
N TYR A 244 -4.65 6.51 16.25
CA TYR A 244 -5.74 6.91 15.36
C TYR A 244 -6.77 7.72 16.16
N PRO A 245 -6.81 9.07 16.04
CA PRO A 245 -7.58 9.92 16.95
C PRO A 245 -9.08 9.57 17.08
N PRO A 246 -9.80 9.19 16.01
CA PRO A 246 -11.21 8.83 16.13
C PRO A 246 -11.44 7.33 16.39
N ALA A 247 -10.43 6.58 16.86
CA ALA A 247 -10.50 5.14 17.08
C ALA A 247 -11.75 4.73 17.87
N ARG A 248 -12.04 5.41 19.00
CA ARG A 248 -13.21 5.11 19.84
C ARG A 248 -14.52 5.16 19.05
N ILE A 249 -14.76 6.27 18.35
CA ILE A 249 -16.00 6.49 17.59
C ILE A 249 -16.14 5.45 16.47
N VAL A 250 -15.03 5.12 15.81
CA VAL A 250 -15.01 4.12 14.73
C VAL A 250 -15.26 2.71 15.27
N LEU A 251 -14.64 2.33 16.40
CA LEU A 251 -14.86 1.04 17.06
C LEU A 251 -16.31 0.86 17.51
N ASP A 252 -16.92 1.92 18.05
CA ASP A 252 -18.32 1.92 18.45
C ASP A 252 -19.27 1.80 17.26
N ALA A 253 -18.98 2.51 16.18
CA ALA A 253 -19.79 2.44 14.97
C ALA A 253 -19.68 1.08 14.29
N PHE A 254 -18.47 0.53 14.22
CA PHE A 254 -18.22 -0.77 13.62
C PHE A 254 -18.98 -1.88 14.36
N VAL A 255 -18.86 -1.99 15.69
CA VAL A 255 -19.55 -3.08 16.43
C VAL A 255 -21.07 -2.99 16.34
N ARG A 256 -21.62 -1.77 16.27
CA ARG A 256 -23.06 -1.54 16.09
C ARG A 256 -23.55 -2.03 14.72
N HIS A 257 -22.77 -1.79 13.68
CA HIS A 257 -23.08 -2.25 12.32
C HIS A 257 -22.87 -3.76 12.20
N LEU A 258 -21.77 -4.28 12.75
CA LEU A 258 -21.45 -5.70 12.80
C LEU A 258 -22.59 -6.54 13.38
N GLY A 259 -23.22 -6.07 14.47
CA GLY A 259 -24.37 -6.76 15.08
C GLY A 259 -25.62 -6.86 14.20
N ARG A 260 -25.66 -6.20 13.04
CA ARG A 260 -26.76 -6.26 12.06
C ARG A 260 -26.37 -6.98 10.76
N GLN A 261 -25.08 -7.25 10.56
CA GLN A 261 -24.61 -7.95 9.38
C GLN A 261 -24.90 -9.45 9.47
N GLN A 262 -25.01 -10.11 8.32
CA GLN A 262 -24.98 -11.56 8.29
C GLN A 262 -23.63 -12.07 8.84
N PRO A 263 -23.63 -13.10 9.70
CA PRO A 263 -22.37 -13.66 10.19
C PRO A 263 -21.51 -14.24 9.07
N SER A 264 -20.19 -14.18 9.25
CA SER A 264 -19.22 -14.98 8.48
C SER A 264 -17.96 -15.18 9.31
N LEU A 265 -17.19 -16.23 9.01
CA LEU A 265 -15.93 -16.50 9.67
C LEU A 265 -14.98 -15.31 9.59
N ARG A 266 -14.88 -14.66 8.42
CA ARG A 266 -14.00 -13.50 8.23
C ARG A 266 -14.36 -12.34 9.14
N ARG A 267 -15.65 -11.96 9.20
CA ARG A 267 -16.13 -10.88 10.07
C ARG A 267 -15.87 -11.22 11.55
N TYR A 268 -16.08 -12.48 11.91
CA TYR A 268 -15.84 -12.96 13.27
C TYR A 268 -14.38 -12.83 13.67
N LEU A 269 -13.46 -13.29 12.81
CA LEU A 269 -12.02 -13.21 13.07
C LEU A 269 -11.57 -11.74 13.24
N TYR A 270 -12.02 -10.81 12.40
CA TYR A 270 -11.68 -9.39 12.58
C TYR A 270 -12.22 -8.84 13.89
N ALA A 271 -13.49 -9.09 14.21
CA ALA A 271 -14.10 -8.63 15.44
C ALA A 271 -13.43 -9.21 16.70
N ALA A 272 -13.04 -10.48 16.67
CA ALA A 272 -12.32 -11.13 17.76
C ALA A 272 -10.90 -10.59 17.94
N ASN A 273 -10.16 -10.36 16.85
CA ASN A 273 -8.84 -9.70 16.90
C ASN A 273 -8.93 -8.30 17.51
N ILE A 274 -9.97 -7.53 17.15
CA ILE A 274 -10.23 -6.21 17.73
C ILE A 274 -10.56 -6.34 19.22
N ALA A 275 -11.47 -7.24 19.60
CA ALA A 275 -11.83 -7.47 21.00
C ALA A 275 -10.64 -7.91 21.86
N ASP A 276 -9.76 -8.76 21.32
CA ASP A 276 -8.56 -9.25 21.99
C ASP A 276 -7.55 -8.13 22.22
N HIS A 277 -7.31 -7.30 21.21
CA HIS A 277 -6.46 -6.12 21.33
C HIS A 277 -7.01 -5.16 22.39
N LEU A 278 -8.32 -4.89 22.38
CA LEU A 278 -8.97 -4.05 23.39
C LEU A 278 -8.83 -4.65 24.80
N ALA A 279 -9.10 -5.94 24.98
CA ALA A 279 -9.02 -6.60 26.28
C ALA A 279 -7.61 -6.56 26.91
N GLN A 280 -6.56 -6.54 26.07
CA GLN A 280 -5.18 -6.41 26.51
C GLN A 280 -4.72 -4.95 26.68
N GLY A 281 -5.42 -4.00 26.07
CA GLY A 281 -5.10 -2.58 26.07
C GLY A 281 -5.57 -1.83 27.31
N ALA A 282 -4.90 -0.73 27.63
CA ALA A 282 -5.36 0.19 28.67
C ALA A 282 -6.47 1.11 28.10
N PRO A 283 -7.55 1.40 28.84
CA PRO A 283 -8.64 2.28 28.38
C PRO A 283 -8.18 3.65 27.87
N ALA A 284 -7.16 4.22 28.52
CA ALA A 284 -6.57 5.51 28.14
C ALA A 284 -5.96 5.52 26.73
N ASN A 285 -5.55 4.35 26.20
CA ASN A 285 -4.94 4.22 24.89
C ASN A 285 -5.88 4.62 23.74
N ILE A 286 -7.19 4.49 23.95
CA ILE A 286 -8.22 4.86 22.98
C ILE A 286 -9.13 5.97 23.53
N GLY A 287 -8.66 6.72 24.54
CA GLY A 287 -9.38 7.85 25.12
C GLY A 287 -10.67 7.47 25.88
N CYS A 288 -10.74 6.26 26.45
CA CYS A 288 -11.89 5.78 27.21
C CYS A 288 -11.65 5.81 28.72
N THR A 289 -12.75 5.91 29.48
CA THR A 289 -12.79 5.48 30.87
C THR A 289 -12.84 3.94 30.98
N ASP A 290 -12.51 3.39 32.15
CA ASP A 290 -12.59 1.95 32.41
C ASP A 290 -13.99 1.36 32.18
N LEU A 291 -15.04 2.14 32.47
CA LEU A 291 -16.42 1.72 32.25
C LEU A 291 -16.75 1.67 30.75
N GLU A 292 -16.44 2.73 30.01
CA GLU A 292 -16.69 2.80 28.57
C GLU A 292 -15.91 1.73 27.80
N HIS A 293 -14.68 1.45 28.24
CA HIS A 293 -13.84 0.41 27.67
C HIS A 293 -14.42 -0.99 27.90
N ARG A 294 -14.84 -1.31 29.14
CA ARG A 294 -15.50 -2.59 29.42
C ARG A 294 -16.78 -2.75 28.61
N GLN A 295 -17.62 -1.72 28.56
CA GLN A 295 -18.85 -1.74 27.75
C GLN A 295 -18.55 -1.93 26.25
N LEU A 296 -17.43 -1.42 25.75
CA LEU A 296 -17.02 -1.66 24.37
C LEU A 296 -16.71 -3.14 24.14
N VAL A 297 -15.83 -3.70 24.96
CA VAL A 297 -15.43 -5.11 24.87
C VAL A 297 -16.66 -6.02 25.00
N ASP A 298 -17.54 -5.74 25.96
CA ASP A 298 -18.79 -6.49 26.16
C ASP A 298 -19.70 -6.47 24.93
N ARG A 299 -19.77 -5.34 24.19
CA ARG A 299 -20.53 -5.27 22.93
C ARG A 299 -19.94 -6.18 21.86
N TYR A 300 -18.62 -6.23 21.70
CA TYR A 300 -17.99 -7.15 20.75
C TYR A 300 -18.24 -8.60 21.14
N LEU A 301 -18.04 -8.94 22.42
CA LEU A 301 -18.26 -10.29 22.93
C LEU A 301 -19.73 -10.71 22.81
N SER A 302 -20.68 -9.79 22.97
CA SER A 302 -22.11 -10.08 22.77
C SER A 302 -22.43 -10.47 21.32
N VAL A 303 -21.79 -9.83 20.33
CA VAL A 303 -21.97 -10.20 18.92
C VAL A 303 -21.33 -11.55 18.65
N LEU A 304 -20.06 -11.71 19.03
CA LEU A 304 -19.28 -12.94 18.82
C LEU A 304 -19.94 -14.16 19.47
N ASN A 305 -20.51 -14.01 20.66
CA ASN A 305 -21.14 -15.10 21.41
C ASN A 305 -22.64 -15.28 21.11
N SER A 306 -23.21 -14.62 20.09
CA SER A 306 -24.58 -14.88 19.67
C SER A 306 -24.71 -16.21 18.92
N ASP A 307 -25.93 -16.79 18.89
CA ASP A 307 -26.17 -18.15 18.36
C ASP A 307 -25.86 -18.25 16.86
N ASP A 308 -26.30 -17.27 16.07
CA ASP A 308 -26.09 -17.25 14.62
C ASP A 308 -24.60 -17.16 14.26
N TRP A 309 -23.84 -16.32 14.98
CA TRP A 309 -22.41 -16.16 14.78
C TRP A 309 -21.62 -17.41 15.18
N CYS A 310 -21.93 -17.99 16.35
CA CYS A 310 -21.29 -19.23 16.79
C CYS A 310 -21.57 -20.39 15.83
N THR A 311 -22.81 -20.53 15.36
CA THR A 311 -23.20 -21.60 14.44
C THR A 311 -22.49 -21.46 13.09
N THR A 312 -22.44 -20.24 12.56
CA THR A 312 -21.78 -19.94 11.28
C THR A 312 -20.28 -20.24 11.35
N VAL A 313 -19.61 -19.79 12.42
CA VAL A 313 -18.17 -20.04 12.59
C VAL A 313 -17.86 -21.52 12.70
N ARG A 314 -18.64 -22.30 13.47
CA ARG A 314 -18.42 -23.75 13.56
C ARG A 314 -18.63 -24.47 12.24
N ALA A 315 -19.48 -23.95 11.37
CA ALA A 315 -19.73 -24.52 10.04
C ALA A 315 -18.64 -24.13 9.02
N GLU A 316 -18.08 -22.92 9.12
CA GLU A 316 -17.10 -22.39 8.15
C GLU A 316 -15.64 -22.61 8.56
N ALA A 317 -15.36 -22.77 9.85
CA ALA A 317 -13.99 -22.96 10.35
C ALA A 317 -13.43 -24.30 9.87
N ASP A 318 -12.32 -24.22 9.13
CA ASP A 318 -11.56 -25.39 8.71
C ASP A 318 -10.69 -25.88 9.89
N PRO A 319 -10.95 -27.08 10.44
CA PRO A 319 -10.18 -27.61 11.56
C PRO A 319 -8.72 -27.94 11.19
N ASP A 320 -8.42 -28.12 9.89
CA ASP A 320 -7.07 -28.43 9.42
C ASP A 320 -6.26 -27.15 9.12
N SER A 321 -6.85 -25.96 9.32
CA SER A 321 -6.18 -24.69 9.10
C SER A 321 -5.28 -24.31 10.28
N ASP A 322 -3.98 -24.21 10.04
CA ASP A 322 -2.99 -23.70 11.01
C ASP A 322 -3.39 -22.33 11.58
N GLN A 323 -4.02 -21.48 10.76
CA GLN A 323 -4.49 -20.16 11.18
C GLN A 323 -5.64 -20.28 12.21
N ILE A 324 -6.58 -21.20 11.99
CA ILE A 324 -7.70 -21.44 12.89
C ILE A 324 -7.23 -22.11 14.18
N ALA A 325 -6.29 -23.05 14.09
CA ALA A 325 -5.65 -23.67 15.25
C ALA A 325 -4.97 -22.60 16.12
N TRP A 326 -4.09 -21.78 15.53
CA TRP A 326 -3.44 -20.67 16.25
C TRP A 326 -4.45 -19.71 16.86
N PHE A 327 -5.49 -19.32 16.11
CA PHE A 327 -6.53 -18.40 16.61
C PHE A 327 -7.28 -18.98 17.82
N THR A 328 -7.57 -20.29 17.78
CA THR A 328 -8.27 -21.00 18.85
C THR A 328 -7.44 -21.01 20.14
N ASP A 329 -6.17 -21.40 20.03
CA ASP A 329 -5.23 -21.54 21.15
C ASP A 329 -4.74 -20.21 21.73
N THR A 330 -5.06 -19.08 21.09
CA THR A 330 -4.56 -17.78 21.53
C THR A 330 -5.67 -16.80 21.84
N ILE A 331 -6.50 -16.47 20.85
CA ILE A 331 -7.51 -15.42 20.95
C ILE A 331 -8.80 -15.99 21.51
N ALA A 332 -9.27 -17.12 20.97
CA ALA A 332 -10.52 -17.71 21.40
C ALA A 332 -10.46 -18.19 22.86
N GLU A 333 -9.35 -18.82 23.27
CA GLU A 333 -9.12 -19.19 24.66
C GLU A 333 -9.08 -17.96 25.58
N ARG A 334 -8.33 -16.92 25.23
CA ARG A 334 -8.20 -15.72 26.09
C ARG A 334 -9.52 -14.98 26.27
N LEU A 335 -10.32 -14.89 25.21
CA LEU A 335 -11.62 -14.23 25.22
C LEU A 335 -12.78 -15.16 25.63
N GLN A 336 -12.51 -16.44 25.87
CA GLN A 336 -13.51 -17.45 26.21
C GLN A 336 -14.66 -17.49 25.18
N LEU A 337 -14.30 -17.54 23.89
CA LEU A 337 -15.27 -17.47 22.79
C LEU A 337 -16.05 -18.77 22.63
N ARG A 338 -17.38 -18.69 22.76
CA ARG A 338 -18.29 -19.85 22.76
C ARG A 338 -18.22 -20.69 21.49
N ALA A 339 -17.93 -20.08 20.34
CA ALA A 339 -17.84 -20.79 19.06
C ALA A 339 -16.77 -21.91 19.06
N PHE A 340 -15.74 -21.79 19.90
CA PHE A 340 -14.59 -22.71 19.97
C PHE A 340 -14.53 -23.50 21.28
N GLN A 341 -15.54 -23.35 22.14
CA GLN A 341 -15.67 -24.14 23.36
C GLN A 341 -16.43 -25.43 23.06
N SER A 342 -15.94 -26.53 23.64
CA SER A 342 -16.50 -27.89 23.52
C SER A 342 -17.89 -28.03 24.13
#